data_AF-A0A1B0ZUD5-F1
#
_entry.id   AF-A0A1B0ZUD5-F1
#
_cell.length_a   1.000
_cell.length_b   1.000
_cell.length_c   1.000
_cell.angle_alpha   90.00
_cell.angle_beta   90.00
_cell.angle_gamma   90.00
#
_symmetry.space_group_name_H-M   'P 1'
#
loop_
_entity.id
_entity.type
_entity.pdbx_description
1 polymer ?
#
loop_
_entity_poly.entity_id
_entity_poly.type
_entity_poly.pdbx_seq_one_letter_code
_entity_poly.pdbx_strand_id
1 'polypeptide(L)' 'MPILLLILLAGVFAYFIWRHNTSSLTRNCRWRAERSKGQWRCTFCGAVQPGDAAPRQCLNPARQGRGGR' A
#
# COMPACT_ATOMS: atom_id res chain seq x y z
N MET A 1 -9.18 34.84 8.14
CA MET A 1 -10.24 33.80 8.19
C MET A 1 -9.60 32.42 8.37
N PRO A 2 -9.21 32.03 9.60
CA PRO A 2 -8.36 30.87 9.88
C PRO A 2 -9.02 29.50 9.59
N ILE A 3 -10.36 29.45 9.56
CA ILE A 3 -11.14 28.23 9.33
C ILE A 3 -10.84 27.61 7.96
N LEU A 4 -10.69 28.45 6.94
CA LEU A 4 -10.42 28.01 5.56
C LEU A 4 -9.06 27.31 5.46
N LEU A 5 -8.07 27.82 6.19
CA LEU A 5 -6.73 27.19 6.28
C LEU A 5 -6.79 25.83 6.98
N LEU A 6 -7.60 25.67 8.03
CA LEU A 6 -7.75 24.40 8.74
C LEU A 6 -8.40 23.32 7.86
N ILE A 7 -9.41 23.69 7.05
CA ILE A 7 -10.06 22.75 6.12
C ILE A 7 -9.08 22.31 5.03
N LEU A 8 -8.33 23.26 4.47
CA LEU A 8 -7.32 22.96 3.45
C LEU A 8 -6.21 22.07 4.02
N LEU A 9 -5.74 22.36 5.24
CA LEU A 9 -4.75 21.56 5.94
C LEU A 9 -5.27 20.12 6.14
N ALA A 10 -6.48 19.96 6.68
CA ALA A 10 -7.08 18.64 6.89
C ALA A 10 -7.25 17.87 5.57
N GLY A 11 -7.70 18.54 4.50
CA GLY A 11 -7.84 17.94 3.18
C GLY A 11 -6.50 17.48 2.59
N VAL A 12 -5.44 18.29 2.73
CA VAL A 12 -4.09 17.92 2.30
C VAL A 12 -3.58 16.72 3.09
N PHE A 13 -3.70 16.72 4.43
CA PHE A 13 -3.29 15.56 5.25
C PHE A 13 -4.08 14.30 4.88
N ALA A 14 -5.40 14.40 4.70
CA ALA A 14 -6.22 13.28 4.27
C ALA A 14 -5.79 12.75 2.89
N TYR A 15 -5.51 13.65 1.94
CA TYR A 15 -5.02 13.27 0.61
C TYR A 15 -3.66 12.57 0.67
N PHE A 16 -2.72 13.08 1.47
CA PHE A 16 -1.42 12.45 1.65
C PHE A 16 -1.52 11.07 2.31
N ILE A 17 -2.40 10.89 3.31
CA ILE A 17 -2.64 9.59 3.95
C ILE A 17 -3.24 8.60 2.95
N TRP A 18 -4.26 9.03 2.19
CA TRP A 18 -4.88 8.21 1.15
C TRP A 18 -3.88 7.82 0.05
N ARG A 19 -3.04 8.77 -0.39
CA ARG A 19 -1.99 8.54 -1.39
C ARG A 19 -0.87 7.62 -0.88
N HIS A 20 -0.47 7.77 0.38
CA HIS A 20 0.52 6.92 1.01
C HIS A 20 0.01 5.47 1.15
N ASN A 21 -1.27 5.29 1.47
CA ASN A 21 -1.89 3.96 1.54
C ASN A 21 -2.01 3.29 0.17
N THR A 22 -2.31 4.04 -0.87
CA THR A 22 -2.46 3.50 -2.24
C THR A 22 -1.12 3.23 -2.95
N SER A 23 -0.01 3.82 -2.49
CA SER A 23 1.30 3.76 -3.16
C SER A 23 2.46 3.37 -2.22
N SER A 24 2.19 2.58 -1.17
CA SER A 24 3.27 2.05 -0.33
C SER A 24 3.79 0.72 -0.88
N LEU A 25 4.42 0.72 -2.07
CA LEU A 25 5.51 -0.23 -2.28
C LEU A 25 6.59 0.21 -1.28
N THR A 26 6.60 -0.38 -0.07
CA THR A 26 7.69 -0.10 0.86
C THR A 26 8.99 -0.44 0.13
N ARG A 27 10.05 0.36 0.29
CA ARG A 27 11.36 0.08 -0.34
C ARG A 27 11.86 -1.35 -0.09
N ASN A 28 11.32 -2.02 0.94
CA ASN A 28 11.63 -3.41 1.30
C ASN A 28 10.70 -4.46 0.68
N CYS A 29 9.58 -4.09 0.04
CA CYS A 29 8.65 -5.05 -0.56
C CYS A 29 9.27 -5.60 -1.86
N ARG A 30 10.02 -6.71 -1.74
CA ARG A 30 10.66 -7.40 -2.88
C ARG A 30 9.72 -8.43 -3.47
N TRP A 31 8.90 -7.99 -4.42
CA TRP A 31 8.04 -8.86 -5.20
C TRP A 31 8.85 -9.68 -6.20
N ARG A 32 8.62 -11.00 -6.20
CA ARG A 32 9.13 -11.92 -7.22
C ARG A 32 7.96 -12.59 -7.92
N ALA A 33 8.05 -12.65 -9.24
CA ALA A 33 7.12 -13.43 -10.04
C ALA A 33 7.46 -14.92 -9.89
N GLU A 34 6.54 -15.68 -9.32
CA GLU A 34 6.59 -17.13 -9.23
C GLU A 34 5.81 -17.70 -10.43
N ARG A 35 6.45 -17.67 -11.60
CA ARG A 35 5.85 -18.10 -12.88
C ARG A 35 5.30 -19.52 -12.82
N SER A 36 5.93 -20.39 -12.03
CA SER A 36 5.50 -21.78 -11.81
C SER A 36 4.08 -21.89 -11.22
N LYS A 37 3.58 -20.85 -10.57
CA LYS A 37 2.25 -20.81 -9.94
C LYS A 37 1.37 -19.68 -10.46
N GLY A 38 1.82 -18.90 -11.46
CA GLY A 38 1.07 -17.75 -11.98
C GLY A 38 0.74 -16.70 -10.91
N GLN A 39 1.66 -16.50 -9.96
CA GLN A 39 1.45 -15.59 -8.83
C GLN A 39 2.69 -14.75 -8.54
N TRP A 40 2.48 -13.59 -7.94
CA TRP A 40 3.56 -12.78 -7.37
C TRP A 40 3.68 -13.06 -5.88
N ARG A 41 4.89 -13.32 -5.41
CA ARG A 41 5.18 -13.51 -3.99
C ARG A 41 6.23 -12.52 -3.52
N CYS A 42 5.96 -11.83 -2.42
CA CYS A 42 6.94 -10.97 -1.78
C CYS A 42 7.87 -11.81 -0.90
N THR A 43 9.18 -11.77 -1.15
CA THR A 43 10.17 -12.48 -0.34
C THR A 43 10.36 -11.86 1.05
N PHE A 44 10.01 -10.59 1.22
CA PHE A 44 10.19 -9.86 2.48
C PHE A 44 9.04 -10.06 3.47
N CYS A 45 7.79 -9.82 3.03
CA CYS A 45 6.61 -9.94 3.90
C CYS A 45 5.84 -11.25 3.72
N GLY A 46 6.21 -12.09 2.76
CA GLY A 46 5.52 -13.34 2.47
C GLY A 46 4.16 -13.18 1.79
N ALA A 47 3.75 -11.95 1.47
CA ALA A 47 2.49 -11.68 0.80
C ALA A 47 2.43 -12.33 -0.58
N VAL A 48 1.26 -12.87 -0.95
CA VAL A 48 1.02 -13.51 -2.24
C VAL A 48 -0.09 -12.75 -2.95
N GLN A 49 0.15 -12.40 -4.21
CA GLN A 49 -0.85 -11.85 -5.10
C GLN A 49 -1.05 -12.82 -6.27
N PRO A 50 -2.25 -13.39 -6.44
CA PRO A 50 -2.56 -14.21 -7.60
C PRO A 50 -2.70 -13.33 -8.86
N GLY A 51 -2.23 -13.83 -9.99
CA GLY A 51 -2.30 -13.17 -11.29
C GLY A 51 -0.95 -12.68 -11.81
N ASP A 52 -0.91 -12.30 -13.08
CA ASP A 52 0.31 -11.88 -13.77
C ASP A 52 0.61 -10.37 -13.60
N ALA A 53 -0.36 -9.60 -13.10
CA ALA A 53 -0.21 -8.16 -12.91
C ALA A 53 0.76 -7.85 -11.76
N ALA A 54 1.78 -7.03 -12.05
CA ALA A 54 2.74 -6.61 -11.05
C ALA A 54 2.04 -5.84 -9.90
N PRO A 55 2.25 -6.25 -8.63
CA PRO A 55 1.67 -5.57 -7.46
C PRO A 55 2.03 -4.09 -7.42
N ARG A 56 1.00 -3.24 -7.35
CA ARG A 56 1.15 -1.79 -7.13
C ARG A 56 1.16 -1.42 -5.64
N GLN A 57 0.78 -2.37 -4.77
CA GLN A 57 0.64 -2.18 -3.33
C GLN A 57 1.33 -3.32 -2.56
N CYS A 58 1.92 -2.99 -1.41
CA CYS A 58 2.49 -4.01 -0.53
C CYS A 58 1.36 -4.65 0.30
N LEU A 59 0.98 -5.89 -0.04
CA LEU A 59 -0.05 -6.68 0.65
C LEU A 59 0.45 -7.28 1.98
N ASN A 60 1.25 -6.54 2.75
CA ASN A 60 1.79 -7.04 4.00
C ASN A 60 0.65 -7.35 5.00
N PRO A 61 0.46 -8.63 5.41
CA PRO A 61 -0.62 -9.00 6.33
C PRO A 61 -0.51 -8.28 7.69
N ALA A 62 0.71 -7.93 8.13
CA ALA A 62 0.94 -7.18 9.36
C ALA A 62 0.46 -5.72 9.31
N ARG A 63 0.26 -5.15 8.10
CA ARG A 63 -0.29 -3.79 7.93
C ARG A 63 -1.77 -3.78 7.56
N GLN A 64 -2.26 -4.79 6.83
CA GLN A 64 -3.69 -4.90 6.52
C GLN A 64 -4.57 -4.94 7.78
N GLY A 65 -4.09 -5.55 8.87
CA GLY A 65 -4.83 -5.62 10.14
C GLY A 65 -4.84 -4.33 10.98
N ARG A 66 -4.08 -3.28 10.63
CA ARG A 66 -3.91 -2.08 11.48
C ARG A 66 -4.61 -0.82 10.97
N GLY A 67 -5.26 -0.88 9.80
CA GLY A 67 -5.95 0.27 9.17
C GLY A 67 -7.48 0.24 9.28
N GLY A 68 -8.05 -0.68 10.06
CA GLY A 68 -9.48 -0.95 10.11
C GLY A 68 -10.07 -0.90 11.52
N ARG A 69 -9.80 0.17 12.27
CA ARG A 69 -10.65 0.60 13.37
C ARG A 69 -10.55 2.10 13.58
#